data_AF-A0A972IH77-F1
#
_entry.id   AF-A0A972IH77-F1
#
_cell.length_a   1.000
_cell.length_b   1.000
_cell.length_c   1.000
_cell.angle_alpha   90.00
_cell.angle_beta   90.00
_cell.angle_gamma   90.00
#
_symmetry.space_group_name_H-M   'P 1'
#
loop_
_entity.id
_entity.type
_entity.pdbx_description
1 polymer ?
#
loop_
_entity_poly.entity_id
_entity_poly.type
_entity_poly.pdbx_seq_one_letter_code
_entity_poly.pdbx_strand_id
1 'polypeptide(L)' 'MSMQPIDLLGGESVYCIKEDQLARSFELAQRDPVSSPRIQAAIGELESTLTRNERAALAFVLIDRLLKTAPSA' A
#
# COMPACT_ATOMS: atom_id res chain seq x y z
N MET A 1 2.99 4.96 -31.83
CA MET A 1 3.73 5.31 -30.60
C MET A 1 3.33 4.30 -29.54
N SER A 2 4.17 3.31 -29.26
CA SER A 2 3.83 2.13 -28.44
C SER A 2 3.65 2.50 -26.96
N MET A 3 2.40 2.56 -26.50
CA MET A 3 2.08 2.52 -25.07
C MET A 3 2.24 1.06 -24.59
N GLN A 4 3.35 0.75 -23.92
CA GLN A 4 3.41 -0.44 -23.06
C GLN A 4 3.71 0.02 -21.63
N PRO A 5 2.65 0.22 -20.85
CA PRO A 5 2.60 -0.35 -19.51
C PRO A 5 1.22 -0.98 -19.27
N ILE A 6 1.07 -2.09 -18.56
CA ILE A 6 0.93 -2.13 -17.10
C ILE A 6 0.92 -3.63 -16.75
N ASP A 7 1.75 -4.08 -15.81
CA ASP A 7 1.37 -5.28 -15.07
C ASP A 7 1.81 -5.17 -13.60
N LEU A 8 0.81 -5.15 -12.71
CA LEU A 8 0.87 -4.89 -11.27
C LEU A 8 0.64 -6.18 -10.45
N LEU A 9 1.05 -7.33 -10.99
CA LEU A 9 0.81 -8.74 -10.55
C LEU A 9 -0.33 -9.43 -11.33
N GLY A 10 -0.08 -9.80 -12.58
CA GLY A 10 -1.08 -10.13 -13.61
C GLY A 10 -2.17 -11.15 -13.27
N GLY A 11 -3.40 -10.75 -13.56
CA GLY A 11 -4.67 -11.44 -13.32
C GLY A 11 -5.67 -10.51 -12.62
N GLU A 12 -6.95 -10.51 -13.01
CA GLU A 12 -8.01 -9.70 -12.37
C GLU A 12 -8.28 -10.20 -10.94
N SER A 13 -7.43 -9.82 -10.01
CA SER A 13 -7.72 -9.96 -8.59
C SER A 13 -7.38 -8.66 -7.91
N VAL A 14 -8.36 -7.77 -8.02
CA VAL A 14 -8.43 -6.53 -7.23
C VAL A 14 -8.55 -6.96 -5.77
N TYR A 15 -7.54 -6.67 -4.95
CA TYR A 15 -7.71 -6.74 -3.51
C TYR A 15 -8.76 -5.69 -3.13
N CYS A 16 -9.97 -6.13 -2.81
CA CYS A 16 -11.02 -5.23 -2.34
C CYS A 16 -10.62 -4.70 -0.96
N ILE A 17 -10.10 -3.48 -0.91
CA ILE A 17 -9.98 -2.72 0.33
C ILE A 17 -11.36 -2.12 0.59
N LYS A 18 -11.95 -2.40 1.77
CA LYS A 18 -13.22 -1.78 2.16
C LYS A 18 -13.04 -0.26 2.21
N GLU A 19 -14.00 0.49 1.67
CA GLU A 19 -13.93 1.96 1.61
C GLU A 19 -13.61 2.60 2.98
N ASP A 20 -14.26 2.13 4.05
CA ASP A 20 -14.00 2.60 5.42
C ASP A 20 -12.55 2.36 5.87
N GLN A 21 -11.97 1.21 5.50
CA GLN A 21 -10.59 0.88 5.84
C GLN A 21 -9.62 1.76 5.06
N LEU A 22 -9.94 2.05 3.80
CA LEU A 22 -9.16 2.96 2.97
C LEU A 22 -9.22 4.39 3.53
N ALA A 23 -10.42 4.87 3.88
CA ALA A 23 -10.62 6.19 4.48
C ALA A 23 -9.81 6.34 5.78
N ARG A 24 -9.90 5.36 6.69
CA ARG A 24 -9.13 5.39 7.94
C ARG A 24 -7.62 5.31 7.71
N SER A 25 -7.18 4.57 6.69
CA SER A 25 -5.77 4.53 6.30
C SER A 25 -5.29 5.90 5.83
N PHE A 26 -6.11 6.62 5.06
CA PHE A 26 -5.83 8.00 4.65
C PHE A 26 -5.81 8.97 5.82
N GLU A 27 -6.75 8.86 6.77
CA GLU A 27 -6.73 9.68 7.98
C GLU A 27 -5.42 9.49 8.76
N LEU A 28 -5.00 8.23 8.98
CA LEU A 28 -3.76 7.95 9.69
C LEU A 28 -2.52 8.46 8.93
N ALA A 29 -2.49 8.28 7.61
CA ALA A 29 -1.36 8.64 6.78
C ALA A 29 -1.25 10.15 6.52
N GLN A 30 -2.37 10.89 6.51
CA GLN A 30 -2.40 12.30 6.07
C GLN A 30 -2.83 13.30 7.14
N ARG A 31 -3.59 12.87 8.16
CA ARG A 31 -4.25 13.78 9.11
C ARG A 31 -3.84 13.56 10.56
N ASP A 32 -3.39 12.37 10.93
CA ASP A 32 -2.94 12.09 12.29
C ASP A 32 -1.62 12.82 12.61
N PRO A 33 -1.57 13.72 13.61
CA PRO A 33 -0.40 14.57 13.85
C PRO A 33 0.86 13.81 14.28
N VAL A 34 0.72 12.59 14.79
CA VAL A 34 1.84 11.76 15.28
C VAL A 34 2.31 10.79 14.19
N SER A 35 1.36 10.12 13.54
CA SER A 35 1.63 9.04 12.60
C SER A 35 1.84 9.56 11.18
N SER A 36 1.15 10.62 10.77
CA SER A 36 1.25 11.17 9.41
C SER A 36 2.70 11.52 9.03
N PRO A 37 3.49 12.25 9.85
CA PRO A 37 4.87 12.57 9.48
C PRO A 37 5.74 11.31 9.26
N ARG A 38 5.54 10.27 10.07
CA ARG A 38 6.29 9.01 9.99
C ARG A 38 5.89 8.20 8.76
N ILE A 39 4.59 8.11 8.49
CA ILE A 39 4.06 7.37 7.35
C ILE A 39 4.46 8.05 6.04
N GLN A 40 4.34 9.38 5.94
CA GLN A 40 4.74 10.13 4.76
C GLN A 40 6.25 10.04 4.49
N ALA A 41 7.08 10.09 5.53
CA ALA A 41 8.53 9.90 5.38
C ALA A 41 8.85 8.50 4.82
N ALA A 42 8.23 7.45 5.36
CA ALA A 42 8.40 6.09 4.86
C ALA A 42 7.90 5.92 3.42
N ILE A 43 6.76 6.55 3.06
CA ILE A 43 6.29 6.58 1.68
C ILE A 43 7.36 7.21 0.79
N GLY A 44 7.83 8.42 1.12
CA GLY A 44 8.84 9.12 0.32
C GLY A 44 10.12 8.31 0.10
N GLU A 45 10.61 7.62 1.15
CA GLU A 45 11.75 6.72 1.04
C GLU A 45 11.48 5.58 0.06
N LEU A 46 10.34 4.91 0.18
CA LEU A 46 9.93 3.83 -0.73
C LEU A 46 9.76 4.32 -2.17
N GLU A 47 9.21 5.51 -2.39
CA GLU A 47 9.06 6.09 -3.72
C GLU A 47 10.40 6.45 -4.37
N SER A 48 11.39 6.82 -3.57
CA SER A 48 12.75 7.14 -4.06
C SER A 48 13.62 5.91 -4.33
N THR A 49 13.32 4.78 -3.68
CA THR A 49 14.18 3.57 -3.69
C THR A 49 13.62 2.43 -4.52
N LEU A 50 12.29 2.35 -4.69
CA LEU A 50 11.62 1.24 -5.35
C LEU A 50 10.85 1.69 -6.60
N THR A 51 10.89 0.85 -7.63
CA THR A 51 10.04 0.99 -8.81
C THR A 51 8.56 0.84 -8.45
N ARG A 52 7.67 1.28 -9.34
CA ARG A 52 6.22 1.15 -9.16
C ARG A 52 5.78 -0.30 -8.85
N ASN A 53 6.34 -1.27 -9.55
CA ASN A 53 5.96 -2.68 -9.40
C ASN A 53 6.53 -3.28 -8.12
N GLU A 54 7.74 -2.89 -7.71
CA GLU A 54 8.31 -3.30 -6.42
C GLU A 54 7.50 -2.73 -5.25
N ARG A 55 7.05 -1.48 -5.33
CA ARG A 55 6.14 -0.88 -4.33
C ARG A 55 4.82 -1.63 -4.25
N ALA A 56 4.23 -1.99 -5.39
CA ALA A 56 3.01 -2.79 -5.42
C ALA A 56 3.23 -4.16 -4.76
N ALA A 57 4.28 -4.91 -5.16
CA ALA A 57 4.62 -6.19 -4.58
C ALA A 57 4.86 -6.10 -3.06
N LEU A 58 5.59 -5.07 -2.61
CA LEU A 58 5.81 -4.81 -1.19
C LEU A 58 4.50 -4.59 -0.43
N ALA A 59 3.58 -3.79 -0.98
CA ALA A 59 2.28 -3.54 -0.36
C ALA A 59 1.50 -4.85 -0.14
N PHE A 60 1.45 -5.73 -1.14
CA PHE A 60 0.81 -7.05 -1.01
C PHE A 60 1.46 -7.93 0.05
N VAL A 61 2.79 -7.99 0.08
CA VAL A 61 3.53 -8.78 1.09
C VAL A 61 3.28 -8.24 2.51
N LEU A 62 3.24 -6.92 2.68
CA LEU A 62 2.96 -6.31 3.98
C LEU A 62 1.52 -6.64 4.44
N ILE A 63 0.53 -6.54 3.55
CA ILE A 63 -0.86 -6.88 3.86
C ILE A 63 -0.97 -8.35 4.27
N ASP A 64 -0.40 -9.28 3.51
CA ASP A 64 -0.41 -10.72 3.82
C ASP A 64 0.20 -11.02 5.20
N ARG A 65 1.35 -10.41 5.51
CA ARG A 65 2.00 -10.54 6.82
C ARG A 65 1.10 -10.02 7.95
N LEU A 66 0.53 -8.84 7.79
CA LEU A 66 -0.35 -8.23 8.80
C LEU A 66 -1.57 -9.13 9.07
N LEU A 67 -2.19 -9.67 8.03
CA LEU A 67 -3.33 -10.59 8.17
C LEU A 67 -2.98 -11.89 8.89
N LYS A 68 -1.80 -12.45 8.64
CA LYS A 68 -1.32 -13.67 9.32
C LYS A 68 -0.97 -13.44 10.79
N THR A 69 -0.63 -12.22 11.16
CA THR A 69 -0.32 -11.83 12.55
C THR A 69 -1.51 -11.22 13.29
N ALA A 70 -2.63 -10.99 12.61
CA ALA A 70 -3.83 -10.50 13.27
C ALA A 70 -4.32 -11.56 14.27
N PRO A 71 -4.60 -11.20 15.53
CA PRO A 71 -5.18 -12.15 16.48
C PRO A 71 -6.49 -12.68 15.90
N SER A 72 -6.66 -14.00 15.87
CA SER A 72 -7.93 -14.63 15.54
C SER A 72 -8.99 -14.04 16.46
N ALA A 73 -9.99 -13.39 15.86
CA ALA A 73 -11.11 -12.79 16.57
C ALA A 73 -11.90 -13.85 17.38
#